data_AF-A0AA42AY81-F1
#
_entry.id   AF-A0AA42AY81-F1
#
_cell.length_a   1.000
_cell.length_b   1.000
_cell.length_c   1.000
_cell.angle_alpha   90.00
_cell.angle_beta   90.00
_cell.angle_gamma   90.00
#
_symmetry.space_group_name_H-M   'P 1'
#
loop_
_entity.id
_entity.type
_entity.pdbx_description
1 polymer ?
#
loop_
_entity_poly.entity_id
_entity_poly.type
_entity_poly.pdbx_seq_one_letter_code
_entity_poly.pdbx_strand_id
1 'polypeptide(L)' 'RFSLQQRWEVYRGNSSDSKDLLFSVQKTKYLQFNNHLDVFLAANTDECTCDFKIEQDYRRKSCFIYRGNSDNPIAE' A
#
# COMPACT_ATOMS: atom_id res chain seq x y z
N ARG A 1 24.09 6.68 0.67
CA ARG A 1 23.69 5.38 1.26
C ARG A 1 22.25 5.12 0.83
N PHE A 2 22.02 4.17 -0.08
CA PHE A 2 20.73 3.95 -0.74
C PHE A 2 19.64 3.60 0.27
N SER A 3 18.59 4.43 0.38
CA SER A 3 17.40 4.05 1.14
C SER A 3 16.66 3.00 0.32
N LEU A 4 16.78 1.71 0.67
CA LEU A 4 15.90 0.67 0.17
C LEU A 4 14.46 1.20 0.30
N GLN A 5 13.67 1.16 -0.78
CA GLN A 5 12.23 1.33 -0.67
C GLN A 5 11.77 0.24 0.32
N GLN A 6 11.24 0.66 1.47
CA GLN A 6 10.67 -0.27 2.44
C GLN A 6 9.38 -0.79 1.79
N ARG A 7 9.49 -1.95 1.15
CA ARG A 7 8.37 -2.70 0.59
C ARG A 7 8.09 -3.85 1.53
N TRP A 8 6.83 -3.98 1.91
CA TRP A 8 6.33 -5.12 2.68
C TRP A 8 5.56 -6.03 1.75
N GLU A 9 5.71 -7.32 1.91
CA GLU A 9 5.02 -8.33 1.13
C GLU A 9 4.19 -9.19 2.07
N VAL A 10 2.94 -9.44 1.70
CA VAL A 10 1.99 -10.21 2.50
C VAL A 10 1.69 -11.50 1.78
N TYR A 11 1.98 -12.62 2.44
CA TYR A 11 1.83 -13.96 1.91
C TYR A 11 0.70 -14.71 2.63
N ARG A 12 0.10 -15.70 1.95
CA ARG A 12 -0.93 -16.57 2.52
C ARG A 12 -0.34 -17.51 3.57
N GLY A 13 -0.92 -17.51 4.77
CA GLY A 13 -0.51 -18.40 5.85
C GLY A 13 0.92 -18.12 6.32
N ASN A 14 1.63 -19.16 6.75
CA ASN A 14 3.05 -19.06 7.11
C ASN A 14 3.92 -19.43 5.90
N SER A 15 3.89 -18.58 4.87
CA SER A 15 4.64 -18.79 3.62
C SER A 15 5.47 -17.56 3.26
N SER A 16 6.46 -17.78 2.40
CA SER A 16 7.18 -16.73 1.68
C SER A 16 7.41 -17.14 0.21
N ASP A 17 6.65 -18.13 -0.27
CA ASP A 17 6.66 -18.54 -1.68
C ASP A 17 5.92 -17.48 -2.52
N SER A 18 6.52 -17.09 -3.65
CA SER A 18 5.92 -16.17 -4.62
C SER A 18 4.49 -16.52 -5.03
N LYS A 19 4.13 -17.81 -5.11
CA LYS A 19 2.77 -18.24 -5.45
C LYS A 19 1.73 -17.90 -4.37
N ASP A 20 2.20 -17.68 -3.15
CA ASP A 20 1.37 -17.35 -1.98
C ASP A 20 1.32 -15.83 -1.74
N LEU A 21 1.99 -15.01 -2.56
CA LEU A 21 1.90 -13.56 -2.47
C LEU A 21 0.46 -13.10 -2.68
N LEU A 22 -0.06 -12.30 -1.74
CA LEU A 22 -1.40 -11.72 -1.82
C LEU A 22 -1.33 -10.29 -2.32
N PHE A 23 -0.46 -9.49 -1.71
CA PHE A 23 -0.23 -8.10 -2.07
C PHE A 23 1.10 -7.60 -1.50
N SER A 24 1.59 -6.50 -2.07
CA SER A 24 2.70 -5.73 -1.55
C SER A 24 2.23 -4.36 -1.10
N VAL A 25 3.00 -3.76 -0.20
CA VAL A 25 2.74 -2.42 0.35
C VAL A 25 4.04 -1.62 0.27
N GLN A 26 3.96 -0.40 -0.22
CA GLN A 26 5.09 0.54 -0.21
C GLN A 26 4.67 1.89 0.34
N LYS A 27 5.62 2.58 0.99
CA LYS A 27 5.42 3.98 1.36
C LYS A 27 5.72 4.88 0.17
N THR A 28 4.75 5.68 -0.25
CA THR A 28 4.94 6.68 -1.29
C THR A 28 5.86 7.79 -0.77
N LYS A 29 7.00 8.01 -1.44
CA LYS A 29 8.04 8.97 -0.97
C LYS A 29 7.88 10.39 -1.52
N TYR A 30 6.95 10.61 -2.46
CA TYR A 30 6.94 11.81 -3.31
C TYR A 30 6.46 13.10 -2.63
N LEU A 31 5.76 13.03 -1.50
CA LEU A 31 5.39 14.23 -0.74
C LEU A 31 5.65 14.01 0.75
N GLN A 32 6.55 14.82 1.32
CA GLN A 32 6.85 14.84 2.77
C GLN A 32 5.62 15.10 3.65
N PHE A 33 4.49 15.52 3.06
CA PHE A 33 3.23 15.82 3.73
C PHE A 33 2.15 14.74 3.58
N ASN A 34 2.35 13.77 2.69
CA ASN A 34 1.36 12.77 2.32
C ASN A 34 1.85 11.40 2.83
N ASN A 35 1.50 11.07 4.08
CA ASN A 35 1.77 9.76 4.68
C ASN A 35 0.74 8.75 4.19
N HIS A 36 0.89 8.29 2.94
CA HIS A 36 0.04 7.25 2.38
C HIS A 36 0.87 6.02 2.03
N LEU A 37 0.21 4.87 2.08
CA LEU A 37 0.74 3.60 1.63
C LEU A 37 0.00 3.17 0.37
N ASP A 38 0.77 2.72 -0.62
CA ASP A 38 0.23 2.13 -1.84
C ASP A 38 0.23 0.61 -1.68
N VAL A 39 -0.91 -0.02 -1.95
CA VAL A 39 -1.10 -1.47 -1.93
C VAL A 39 -1.27 -1.96 -3.35
N PHE A 40 -0.48 -2.96 -3.74
CA PHE A 40 -0.54 -3.61 -5.05
C PHE A 40 -0.90 -5.07 -4.85
N LEU A 41 -2.02 -5.52 -5.42
CA LEU A 41 -2.38 -6.93 -5.42
C LEU A 41 -1.39 -7.71 -6.26
N ALA A 42 -1.16 -8.99 -5.94
CA ALA A 42 -0.22 -9.83 -6.69
C ALA A 42 -0.52 -9.93 -8.19
N ALA A 43 -1.78 -9.72 -8.60
CA ALA A 43 -2.19 -9.70 -10.01
C ALA A 43 -1.83 -8.39 -10.75
N ASN A 44 -1.51 -7.31 -10.02
CA ASN A 44 -1.13 -6.02 -10.59
C ASN A 44 0.39 -5.97 -10.82
N THR A 45 0.84 -6.60 -11.91
CA THR A 45 2.27 -6.69 -12.24
C THR A 45 2.85 -5.41 -12.82
N ASP A 46 2.00 -4.54 -13.38
CA ASP A 46 2.43 -3.28 -14.00
C ASP A 46 2.74 -2.20 -12.95
N GLU A 47 2.09 -2.27 -11.78
CA GLU A 47 2.26 -1.36 -10.63
C GLU A 47 2.19 0.15 -10.98
N CYS A 48 1.59 0.50 -12.12
CA CYS A 48 1.45 1.89 -12.57
C CYS A 48 0.48 2.69 -11.68
N THR A 49 -0.52 2.00 -11.11
CA THR A 49 -1.48 2.53 -10.14
C THR A 49 -1.71 1.50 -9.05
N CYS A 50 -1.80 1.94 -7.80
CA CYS A 50 -2.12 1.05 -6.68
C CYS A 50 -3.57 0.55 -6.76
N ASP A 51 -3.80 -0.66 -6.27
CA ASP A 51 -5.16 -1.22 -6.14
C ASP A 51 -5.88 -0.62 -4.95
N PHE A 52 -5.14 -0.31 -3.89
CA PHE A 52 -5.63 0.43 -2.74
C PHE A 52 -4.63 1.48 -2.28
N LYS A 53 -5.17 2.60 -1.83
CA LYS A 53 -4.42 3.68 -1.18
C LYS A 53 -4.86 3.74 0.28
N ILE A 54 -3.90 3.76 1.19
CA ILE A 54 -4.14 3.92 2.62
C ILE A 54 -3.69 5.31 3.01
N GLU A 55 -4.61 6.14 3.50
CA GLU A 55 -4.34 7.50 3.94
C GLU A 55 -4.39 7.62 5.45
N GLN A 56 -3.34 8.15 6.07
CA GLN A 56 -3.32 8.38 7.51
C GLN A 56 -3.60 9.84 7.83
N ASP A 57 -4.69 10.10 8.57
CA ASP A 57 -4.93 11.41 9.17
C ASP A 57 -4.30 11.45 10.57
N TYR A 58 -3.08 12.01 10.66
CA TYR A 58 -2.37 12.14 11.92
C TYR A 58 -3.09 13.01 12.95
N ARG A 59 -3.87 14.01 12.51
CA ARG A 59 -4.58 14.92 13.43
C ARG A 59 -5.79 14.24 14.05
N ARG A 60 -6.51 13.45 13.26
CA ARG A 60 -7.71 12.71 13.71
C ARG A 60 -7.40 11.32 14.26
N LYS A 61 -6.15 10.85 14.08
CA LYS A 61 -5.72 9.49 14.43
C LYS A 61 -6.55 8.41 13.74
N SER A 62 -7.01 8.69 12.52
CA SER A 62 -7.74 7.75 11.68
C SER A 62 -6.92 7.33 10.47
N CYS A 63 -7.34 6.23 9.85
CA CYS A 63 -6.72 5.65 8.68
C CYS A 63 -7.83 5.35 7.69
N PHE A 64 -7.72 5.78 6.44
CA PHE A 64 -8.76 5.56 5.44
C PHE A 64 -8.21 4.71 4.31
N ILE A 65 -8.99 3.72 3.87
CA ILE A 65 -8.62 2.86 2.74
C ILE A 65 -9.49 3.23 1.55
N TYR A 66 -8.87 3.43 0.39
CA TYR A 66 -9.52 3.79 -0.87
C TYR A 66 -9.19 2.75 -1.92
N ARG A 67 -10.11 2.55 -2.87
CA ARG A 67 -9.83 1.75 -4.07
C ARG A 67 -9.09 2.62 -5.08
N GLY A 68 -7.83 2.30 -5.35
CA GLY A 68 -6.93 3.10 -6.17
C GLY A 68 -6.97 4.59 -5.81
N ASN A 69 -7.20 5.43 -6.82
CA ASN A 69 -7.29 6.90 -6.67
C ASN A 69 -8.72 7.41 -6.45
N SER A 70 -9.64 6.56 -5.96
CA SER A 70 -10.98 6.98 -5.56
C SER A 70 -10.91 8.03 -4.44
N ASP A 71 -11.87 8.95 -4.42
CA ASP A 71 -12.09 9.91 -3.34
C ASP A 71 -13.02 9.39 -2.24
N ASN A 72 -13.71 8.27 -2.48
CA ASN A 72 -14.60 7.64 -1.51
C ASN A 72 -13.87 6.53 -0.75
N PRO A 73 -13.76 6.61 0.59
CA PRO A 73 -13.16 5.56 1.39
C PRO A 73 -14.08 4.33 1.44
N ILE A 74 -13.48 3.15 1.47
CA ILE A 74 -14.15 1.86 1.61
C ILE A 74 -14.00 1.26 3.02
N ALA A 75 -13.10 1.82 3.83
CA ALA A 75 -12.90 1.48 5.24
C ALA A 75 -12.21 2.64 6.00
N GLU A 76 -12.42 2.66 7.32
CA GLU A 76 -11.72 3.50 8.32
C GLU A 76 -11.22 2.65 9.49
#